data_AF-A0A2D5H5R8-F1
#
_entry.id   AF-A0A2D5H5R8-F1
#
_cell.length_a   1.000
_cell.length_b   1.000
_cell.length_c   1.000
_cell.angle_alpha   90.00
_cell.angle_beta   90.00
_cell.angle_gamma   90.00
#
_symmetry.space_group_name_H-M   'P 1'
#
loop_
_entity.id
_entity.type
_entity.pdbx_description
1 polymer ?
#
loop_
_entity_poly.entity_id
_entity_poly.type
_entity_poly.pdbx_seq_one_letter_code
_entity_poly.pdbx_strand_id
1 'polypeptide(L)'
;MCVSLGSVVFVTGCGTSGQTPQSLTGVADQESESSAAEKSGVGGSESDADQDQTERVTYQSGMEIGAIPMPFEVADVTGPNKGKTLCYRCLYGERPVVGIFVRELDEPTTALIQKIDSEVAAHQAEKLAAFVVMLTDTPAEVKTELEKIASKNQIEHIPFTVFEGTAGPLGYNIKQDASLNVMMWEGVVKANRAWQAGQLKPDEISEVIADTRLMIH
;
A
#
# COMPACT_ATOMS: atom_id res chain seq x y z
N MET A 1 8.57 22.79 -52.87
CA MET A 1 7.47 23.39 -53.66
C MET A 1 6.15 22.75 -53.25
N CYS A 2 5.07 23.55 -53.24
CA CYS A 2 3.64 23.22 -53.02
C CYS A 2 3.29 22.78 -51.58
N VAL A 3 2.71 23.59 -50.67
CA VAL A 3 1.54 24.51 -50.70
C VAL A 3 0.22 23.81 -51.05
N SER A 4 -0.70 23.72 -50.08
CA SER A 4 -2.15 24.03 -50.16
C SER A 4 -2.82 23.61 -48.84
N LEU A 5 -3.26 24.49 -47.94
CA LEU A 5 -4.42 25.42 -47.94
C LEU A 5 -5.78 24.78 -47.61
N GLY A 6 -6.39 25.30 -46.53
CA GLY A 6 -7.82 25.57 -46.34
C GLY A 6 -8.68 24.45 -45.74
N SER A 7 -9.76 24.68 -45.01
CA SER A 7 -10.37 25.88 -44.43
C SER A 7 -11.45 25.47 -43.41
N VAL A 8 -11.54 26.30 -42.37
CA VAL A 8 -12.66 26.65 -41.46
C VAL A 8 -14.09 26.22 -41.86
N VAL A 9 -14.88 25.76 -40.87
CA VAL A 9 -16.31 26.09 -40.79
C VAL A 9 -16.74 26.35 -39.34
N PHE A 10 -17.16 27.59 -39.07
CA PHE A 10 -17.91 28.00 -37.89
C PHE A 10 -19.39 27.66 -38.10
N VAL A 11 -20.06 27.16 -37.06
CA VAL A 11 -21.53 27.15 -37.00
C VAL A 11 -21.96 28.03 -35.84
N THR A 12 -22.58 29.15 -36.19
CA THR A 12 -23.31 30.08 -35.32
C THR A 12 -24.80 29.79 -35.50
N GLY A 13 -25.56 29.68 -34.41
CA GLY A 13 -27.03 29.52 -34.45
C GLY A 13 -27.71 30.22 -33.27
N CYS A 14 -28.55 31.22 -33.60
CA CYS A 14 -29.44 32.05 -32.77
C CYS A 14 -30.35 31.25 -31.82
N GLY A 15 -30.71 31.74 -30.62
CA GLY A 15 -31.85 32.64 -30.34
C GLY A 15 -33.16 31.83 -30.19
N THR A 16 -34.08 31.97 -29.23
CA THR A 16 -34.57 33.12 -28.45
C THR A 16 -35.54 32.58 -27.34
N SER A 17 -35.82 33.41 -26.32
CA SER A 17 -37.08 33.49 -25.55
C SER A 17 -37.39 32.51 -24.39
N GLY A 18 -37.10 33.02 -23.19
CA GLY A 18 -38.00 33.24 -22.04
C GLY A 18 -39.18 32.30 -21.74
N GLN A 19 -39.18 31.74 -20.53
CA GLN A 19 -40.25 31.86 -19.52
C GLN A 19 -39.82 31.16 -18.20
N THR A 20 -40.03 31.86 -17.08
CA THR A 20 -40.08 31.38 -15.68
C THR A 20 -41.55 31.65 -15.25
N PRO A 21 -42.24 30.89 -14.37
CA PRO A 21 -41.68 30.39 -13.12
C PRO A 21 -42.28 29.09 -12.50
N GLN A 22 -41.75 28.78 -11.30
CA GLN A 22 -42.34 28.02 -10.17
C GLN A 22 -42.31 26.48 -10.18
N SER A 23 -41.52 25.92 -9.25
CA SER A 23 -41.97 25.05 -8.14
C SER A 23 -40.72 24.65 -7.33
N LEU A 24 -40.45 25.25 -6.17
CA LEU A 24 -40.82 24.84 -4.80
C LEU A 24 -40.20 23.53 -4.28
N THR A 25 -39.54 23.72 -3.13
CA THR A 25 -39.21 22.80 -2.02
C THR A 25 -37.90 22.01 -2.05
N GLY A 26 -37.13 22.11 -0.95
CA GLY A 26 -36.02 21.19 -0.67
C GLY A 26 -34.92 21.70 0.26
N VAL A 27 -35.27 22.03 1.51
CA VAL A 27 -34.50 21.86 2.77
C VAL A 27 -33.03 22.33 2.83
N ALA A 28 -32.80 23.37 3.66
CA ALA A 28 -31.50 23.74 4.19
C ALA A 28 -31.46 23.40 5.69
N ASP A 29 -30.45 22.64 6.11
CA ASP A 29 -30.05 22.48 7.52
C ASP A 29 -28.55 22.81 7.65
N GLN A 30 -28.29 23.91 8.35
CA GLN A 30 -27.08 24.29 9.09
C GLN A 30 -27.63 24.95 10.35
N GLU A 31 -27.11 24.87 11.56
CA GLU A 31 -25.81 24.48 12.09
C GLU A 31 -25.96 24.44 13.62
N SER A 32 -25.08 23.70 14.32
CA SER A 32 -24.51 24.05 15.65
C SER A 32 -25.46 24.18 16.86
N GLU A 33 -25.13 23.90 18.12
CA GLU A 33 -23.98 23.36 18.83
C GLU A 33 -24.43 23.20 20.31
N SER A 34 -23.59 22.53 21.10
CA SER A 34 -23.31 22.86 22.51
C SER A 34 -23.98 22.02 23.63
N SER A 35 -23.09 21.29 24.32
CA SER A 35 -22.77 21.43 25.75
C SER A 35 -23.30 20.42 26.80
N ALA A 36 -22.30 19.69 27.35
CA ALA A 36 -21.99 19.46 28.77
C ALA A 36 -22.63 18.31 29.60
N ALA A 37 -21.78 17.29 29.82
CA ALA A 37 -21.15 16.86 31.09
C ALA A 37 -21.90 16.11 32.23
N GLU A 38 -21.08 15.23 32.88
CA GLU A 38 -21.16 14.52 34.19
C GLU A 38 -21.89 13.15 34.26
N LYS A 39 -21.47 12.10 35.01
CA LYS A 39 -20.21 11.69 35.69
C LYS A 39 -20.40 10.25 36.26
N SER A 40 -19.29 9.51 36.43
CA SER A 40 -19.00 8.51 37.49
C SER A 40 -19.57 7.07 37.42
N GLY A 41 -18.70 6.09 37.67
CA GLY A 41 -19.07 4.73 38.13
C GLY A 41 -18.03 3.63 37.85
N VAL A 42 -17.36 3.14 38.90
CA VAL A 42 -16.26 2.13 38.93
C VAL A 42 -16.77 0.68 38.90
N GLY A 43 -16.00 -0.24 38.29
CA GLY A 43 -16.11 -1.69 38.52
C GLY A 43 -15.00 -2.47 37.81
N GLY A 44 -14.11 -3.11 38.58
CA GLY A 44 -13.06 -4.01 38.09
C GLY A 44 -13.44 -5.50 38.16
N SER A 45 -12.46 -6.36 37.82
CA SER A 45 -12.45 -7.84 37.72
C SER A 45 -12.83 -8.34 36.30
N GLU A 46 -11.90 -8.86 35.49
CA GLU A 46 -11.34 -10.25 35.51
C GLU A 46 -12.46 -11.29 35.42
N SER A 47 -12.50 -12.31 34.56
CA SER A 47 -11.46 -13.02 33.79
C SER A 47 -12.13 -14.07 32.87
N ASP A 48 -11.43 -14.43 31.80
CA ASP A 48 -11.30 -15.73 31.11
C ASP A 48 -12.50 -16.60 30.75
N ALA A 49 -12.68 -16.80 29.43
CA ALA A 49 -12.51 -18.12 28.79
C ALA A 49 -12.71 -18.04 27.27
N ASP A 50 -11.64 -17.80 26.50
CA ASP A 50 -11.35 -18.52 25.23
C ASP A 50 -9.91 -18.16 24.77
N GLN A 51 -8.92 -18.72 25.46
CA GLN A 51 -7.50 -18.63 25.09
C GLN A 51 -7.01 -20.03 24.71
N ASP A 52 -7.00 -20.35 23.41
CA ASP A 52 -6.13 -21.41 22.87
C ASP A 52 -5.82 -21.28 21.36
N GLN A 53 -6.11 -20.14 20.72
CA GLN A 53 -5.70 -19.88 19.33
C GLN A 53 -5.13 -18.47 19.08
N THR A 54 -4.83 -17.71 20.14
CA THR A 54 -4.52 -16.26 20.05
C THR A 54 -3.08 -15.88 20.35
N GLU A 55 -2.19 -16.84 20.62
CA GLU A 55 -0.74 -16.55 20.59
C GLU A 55 -0.27 -16.43 19.14
N ARG A 56 -0.26 -15.20 18.60
CA ARG A 56 0.70 -14.63 17.60
C ARG A 56 0.18 -13.36 16.90
N VAL A 57 -0.36 -12.38 17.63
CA VAL A 57 -0.36 -10.99 17.13
C VAL A 57 0.53 -10.16 18.04
N THR A 58 1.84 -10.32 17.89
CA THR A 58 2.83 -9.66 18.75
C THR A 58 2.97 -8.16 18.47
N TYR A 59 2.60 -7.69 17.28
CA TYR A 59 2.59 -6.27 16.93
C TYR A 59 1.68 -5.99 15.71
N GLN A 60 0.76 -5.02 15.82
CA GLN A 60 -0.17 -4.64 14.75
C GLN A 60 0.27 -3.34 14.07
N SER A 61 0.37 -3.36 12.75
CA SER A 61 0.56 -2.21 11.86
C SER A 61 0.11 -2.62 10.46
N GLY A 62 -0.24 -1.68 9.59
CA GLY A 62 -0.70 -1.98 8.23
C GLY A 62 -2.23 -2.03 8.14
N MET A 63 -2.73 -2.35 6.96
CA MET A 63 -4.15 -2.44 6.66
C MET A 63 -4.81 -3.66 7.33
N GLU A 64 -6.09 -3.55 7.65
CA GLU A 64 -6.88 -4.66 8.18
C GLU A 64 -7.12 -5.74 7.10
N ILE A 65 -7.25 -7.00 7.52
CA ILE A 65 -7.65 -8.08 6.63
C ILE A 65 -9.04 -7.76 6.05
N GLY A 66 -9.19 -7.93 4.73
CA GLY A 66 -10.41 -7.59 4.00
C GLY A 66 -10.46 -6.15 3.49
N ALA A 67 -9.56 -5.27 3.91
CA ALA A 67 -9.47 -3.91 3.37
C ALA A 67 -8.99 -3.92 1.91
N ILE A 68 -9.37 -2.91 1.12
CA ILE A 68 -8.94 -2.74 -0.27
C ILE A 68 -7.72 -1.80 -0.31
N PRO A 69 -6.53 -2.25 -0.75
CA PRO A 69 -5.37 -1.38 -0.88
C PRO A 69 -5.61 -0.29 -1.93
N MET A 70 -5.54 0.97 -1.49
CA MET A 70 -5.75 2.14 -2.35
C MET A 70 -4.52 2.40 -3.25
N PRO A 71 -4.71 3.04 -4.42
CA PRO A 71 -3.60 3.49 -5.26
C PRO A 71 -2.64 4.43 -4.52
N PHE A 72 -1.35 4.28 -4.77
CA PHE A 72 -0.31 5.22 -4.35
C PHE A 72 0.87 5.16 -5.31
N GLU A 73 1.65 6.24 -5.38
CA GLU A 73 2.81 6.35 -6.26
C GLU A 73 4.11 6.10 -5.52
N VAL A 74 5.05 5.44 -6.20
CA VAL A 74 6.42 5.20 -5.75
C VAL A 74 7.39 5.41 -6.90
N ALA A 75 8.61 5.83 -6.58
CA ALA A 75 9.70 5.90 -7.55
C ALA A 75 10.39 4.55 -7.65
N ASP A 76 10.45 3.97 -8.86
CA ASP A 76 11.10 2.70 -9.11
C ASP A 76 12.64 2.85 -9.19
N VAL A 77 13.36 2.01 -8.46
CA VAL A 77 14.82 2.04 -8.35
C VAL A 77 15.49 0.86 -9.03
N THR A 78 14.97 -0.36 -8.86
CA THR A 78 15.60 -1.58 -9.42
C THR A 78 14.71 -2.34 -10.39
N GLY A 79 13.45 -1.94 -10.50
CA GLY A 79 12.44 -2.60 -11.31
C GLY A 79 12.46 -2.28 -12.79
N PRO A 80 11.52 -2.87 -13.55
CA PRO A 80 11.40 -2.68 -15.00
C PRO A 80 11.07 -1.23 -15.39
N ASN A 81 10.60 -0.41 -14.45
CA ASN A 81 10.29 1.01 -14.67
C ASN A 81 11.30 1.93 -13.99
N LYS A 82 12.53 1.45 -13.72
CA LYS A 82 13.61 2.20 -13.07
C LYS A 82 13.69 3.66 -13.55
N GLY A 83 13.69 4.58 -12.58
CA GLY A 83 13.75 6.02 -12.81
C GLY A 83 12.40 6.70 -13.05
N LYS A 84 11.29 5.95 -13.04
CA LYS A 84 9.93 6.49 -13.17
C LYS A 84 9.17 6.44 -11.85
N THR A 85 8.19 7.32 -11.71
CA THR A 85 7.17 7.27 -10.66
C THR A 85 5.91 6.60 -11.20
N LEU A 86 5.38 5.61 -10.49
CA LEU A 86 4.19 4.86 -10.89
C LEU A 86 3.47 4.22 -9.70
N CYS A 87 2.27 3.70 -9.94
CA CYS A 87 1.48 2.93 -8.99
C CYS A 87 1.59 1.42 -9.25
N TYR A 88 2.38 0.71 -8.45
CA TYR A 88 2.52 -0.75 -8.57
C TYR A 88 1.22 -1.51 -8.26
N ARG A 89 0.42 -1.01 -7.31
CA ARG A 89 -0.94 -1.54 -7.04
C ARG A 89 -1.82 -1.53 -8.29
N CYS A 90 -1.70 -0.48 -9.11
CA CYS A 90 -2.44 -0.29 -10.35
C CYS A 90 -1.87 -1.15 -11.47
N LEU A 91 -0.54 -1.21 -11.59
CA LEU A 91 0.17 -1.99 -12.61
C LEU A 91 -0.08 -3.51 -12.44
N TYR A 92 -0.09 -4.00 -11.20
CA TYR A 92 -0.30 -5.42 -10.91
C TYR A 92 -1.77 -5.85 -10.94
N GLY A 93 -2.73 -4.92 -10.89
CA GLY A 93 -4.14 -5.22 -11.09
C GLY A 93 -4.71 -6.25 -10.10
N GLU A 94 -5.20 -7.38 -10.63
CA GLU A 94 -5.82 -8.47 -9.86
C GLU A 94 -4.84 -9.57 -9.45
N ARG A 95 -3.54 -9.41 -9.73
CA ARG A 95 -2.53 -10.40 -9.34
C ARG A 95 -2.49 -10.59 -7.81
N PRO A 96 -2.09 -11.77 -7.31
CA PRO A 96 -1.64 -11.91 -5.93
C PRO A 96 -0.34 -11.11 -5.74
N VAL A 97 -0.33 -10.21 -4.76
CA VAL A 97 0.77 -9.27 -4.53
C VAL A 97 1.23 -9.31 -3.08
N VAL A 98 2.55 -9.34 -2.89
CA VAL A 98 3.22 -9.10 -1.61
C VAL A 98 3.83 -7.69 -1.61
N GLY A 99 3.23 -6.77 -0.87
CA GLY A 99 3.78 -5.43 -0.63
C GLY A 99 4.59 -5.38 0.65
N ILE A 100 5.85 -4.99 0.53
CA ILE A 100 6.83 -5.00 1.62
C ILE A 100 7.22 -3.56 1.92
N PHE A 101 6.82 -3.01 3.05
CA PHE A 101 7.12 -1.64 3.45
C PHE A 101 8.22 -1.65 4.50
N VAL A 102 9.27 -0.88 4.26
CA VAL A 102 10.48 -0.87 5.10
C VAL A 102 10.95 0.55 5.36
N ARG A 103 11.59 0.75 6.51
CA ARG A 103 12.37 1.97 6.82
C ARG A 103 13.87 1.71 6.80
N GLU A 104 14.24 0.47 7.01
CA GLU A 104 15.61 -0.01 7.07
C GLU A 104 15.68 -1.43 6.50
N LEU A 105 16.86 -1.82 6.05
CA LEU A 105 17.12 -3.13 5.48
C LEU A 105 18.23 -3.80 6.27
N ASP A 106 17.85 -4.45 7.37
CA ASP A 106 18.74 -5.32 8.12
C ASP A 106 18.88 -6.69 7.44
N GLU A 107 19.76 -7.53 7.98
CA GLU A 107 20.04 -8.85 7.42
C GLU A 107 18.81 -9.78 7.42
N PRO A 108 18.02 -9.90 8.52
CA PRO A 108 16.77 -10.66 8.51
C PRO A 108 15.76 -10.18 7.47
N THR A 109 15.55 -8.86 7.34
CA THR A 109 14.62 -8.30 6.35
C THR A 109 15.08 -8.59 4.93
N THR A 110 16.39 -8.45 4.67
CA THR A 110 16.97 -8.76 3.36
C THR A 110 16.82 -10.24 3.02
N ALA A 111 17.05 -11.14 3.99
CA ALA A 111 16.87 -12.58 3.81
C ALA A 111 15.40 -12.96 3.54
N LEU A 112 14.45 -12.27 4.17
CA LEU A 112 13.02 -12.42 3.86
C LEU A 112 12.74 -12.00 2.41
N ILE A 113 13.20 -10.83 1.99
CA ILE A 113 13.00 -10.32 0.62
C ILE A 113 13.58 -11.29 -0.41
N GLN A 114 14.78 -11.84 -0.20
CA GLN A 114 15.38 -12.85 -1.08
C GLN A 114 14.53 -14.11 -1.21
N LYS A 115 13.92 -14.57 -0.12
CA LYS A 115 13.03 -15.73 -0.15
C LYS A 115 11.76 -15.42 -0.93
N ILE A 116 11.14 -14.25 -0.72
CA ILE A 116 9.97 -13.83 -1.50
C ILE A 116 10.35 -13.68 -2.99
N ASP A 117 11.55 -13.16 -3.29
CA ASP A 117 12.05 -13.04 -4.67
C ASP A 117 12.15 -14.40 -5.36
N SER A 118 12.62 -15.41 -4.65
CA SER A 118 12.63 -16.80 -5.10
C SER A 118 11.22 -17.36 -5.34
N GLU A 119 10.26 -17.05 -4.47
CA GLU A 119 8.85 -17.44 -4.69
C GLU A 119 8.26 -16.76 -5.92
N VAL A 120 8.53 -15.47 -6.14
CA VAL A 120 8.09 -14.74 -7.35
C VAL A 120 8.72 -15.35 -8.61
N ALA A 121 10.00 -15.68 -8.56
CA ALA A 121 10.72 -16.32 -9.67
C ALA A 121 10.10 -17.66 -10.06
N ALA A 122 9.76 -18.48 -9.05
CA ALA A 122 9.21 -19.81 -9.21
C ALA A 122 7.74 -19.80 -9.69
N HIS A 123 6.97 -18.76 -9.34
CA HIS A 123 5.52 -18.70 -9.57
C HIS A 123 5.09 -17.58 -10.53
N GLN A 124 5.89 -17.37 -11.58
CA GLN A 124 5.58 -16.39 -12.64
C GLN A 124 4.33 -16.78 -13.45
N ALA A 125 4.03 -18.08 -13.57
CA ALA A 125 2.88 -18.58 -14.34
C ALA A 125 1.55 -18.23 -13.64
N GLU A 126 1.56 -18.30 -12.32
CA GLU A 126 0.48 -17.94 -11.38
C GLU A 126 0.45 -16.41 -11.15
N LYS A 127 1.38 -15.68 -11.80
CA LYS A 127 1.48 -14.23 -11.77
C LYS A 127 1.66 -13.67 -10.36
N LEU A 128 2.30 -14.40 -9.45
CA LEU A 128 2.73 -13.83 -8.17
C LEU A 128 3.59 -12.58 -8.44
N ALA A 129 3.33 -11.52 -7.68
CA ALA A 129 4.10 -10.28 -7.75
C ALA A 129 4.49 -9.83 -6.35
N ALA A 130 5.58 -9.10 -6.26
CA ALA A 130 5.95 -8.39 -5.05
C ALA A 130 6.62 -7.06 -5.41
N PHE A 131 6.75 -6.18 -4.42
CA PHE A 131 7.56 -4.97 -4.50
C PHE A 131 7.91 -4.48 -3.10
N VAL A 132 9.10 -3.88 -2.99
CA VAL A 132 9.56 -3.25 -1.74
C VAL A 132 9.35 -1.75 -1.83
N VAL A 133 8.83 -1.15 -0.76
CA VAL A 133 8.60 0.28 -0.61
C VAL A 133 9.46 0.78 0.55
N MET A 134 10.54 1.48 0.22
CA MET A 134 11.36 2.20 1.19
C MET A 134 10.67 3.51 1.57
N LEU A 135 10.26 3.62 2.83
CA LEU A 135 9.64 4.81 3.43
C LEU A 135 10.73 5.75 3.96
N THR A 136 10.93 6.90 3.33
CA THR A 136 11.98 7.84 3.73
C THR A 136 11.62 9.28 3.39
N ASP A 137 12.14 10.22 4.19
CA ASP A 137 12.04 11.65 3.91
C ASP A 137 13.19 12.13 2.98
N THR A 138 14.16 11.27 2.66
CA THR A 138 15.27 11.57 1.73
C THR A 138 15.34 10.59 0.54
N PRO A 139 14.33 10.52 -0.35
CA PRO A 139 14.28 9.54 -1.42
C PRO A 139 15.48 9.48 -2.35
N ALA A 140 16.14 10.61 -2.61
CA ALA A 140 17.30 10.67 -3.49
C ALA A 140 18.55 10.00 -2.91
N GLU A 141 18.69 10.02 -1.58
CA GLU A 141 19.89 9.55 -0.88
C GLU A 141 19.95 8.03 -0.79
N VAL A 142 18.79 7.36 -0.73
CA VAL A 142 18.72 5.91 -0.54
C VAL A 142 18.85 5.08 -1.83
N LYS A 143 18.61 5.68 -3.01
CA LYS A 143 18.51 4.92 -4.28
C LYS A 143 19.76 4.09 -4.58
N THR A 144 20.93 4.71 -4.47
CA THR A 144 22.21 4.03 -4.76
C THR A 144 22.44 2.85 -3.82
N GLU A 145 22.03 2.97 -2.56
CA GLU A 145 22.17 1.89 -1.59
C GLU A 145 21.19 0.75 -1.88
N LEU A 146 19.94 1.07 -2.23
CA LEU A 146 18.96 0.06 -2.65
C LEU A 146 19.44 -0.74 -3.88
N GLU A 147 20.04 -0.07 -4.87
CA GLU A 147 20.62 -0.75 -6.04
C GLU A 147 21.76 -1.71 -5.65
N LYS A 148 22.62 -1.29 -4.71
CA LYS A 148 23.70 -2.14 -4.19
C LYS A 148 23.15 -3.33 -3.42
N ILE A 149 22.16 -3.11 -2.55
CA ILE A 149 21.54 -4.18 -1.76
C ILE A 149 20.89 -5.21 -2.71
N ALA A 150 20.10 -4.76 -3.68
CA ALA A 150 19.49 -5.67 -4.66
C ALA A 150 20.53 -6.47 -5.43
N SER A 151 21.59 -5.80 -5.93
CA SER A 151 22.66 -6.46 -6.69
C SER A 151 23.47 -7.45 -5.84
N LYS A 152 23.87 -7.04 -4.63
CA LYS A 152 24.65 -7.88 -3.70
C LYS A 152 23.90 -9.13 -3.30
N ASN A 153 22.58 -9.02 -3.13
CA ASN A 153 21.71 -10.09 -2.66
C ASN A 153 21.00 -10.82 -3.81
N GLN A 154 21.30 -10.48 -5.06
CA GLN A 154 20.72 -11.11 -6.25
C GLN A 154 19.18 -11.09 -6.26
N ILE A 155 18.60 -9.95 -5.86
CA ILE A 155 17.14 -9.75 -5.87
C ILE A 155 16.78 -9.18 -7.25
N GLU A 156 16.21 -10.03 -8.11
CA GLU A 156 16.05 -9.75 -9.54
C GLU A 156 14.58 -9.58 -9.97
N HIS A 157 13.65 -10.16 -9.22
CA HIS A 157 12.23 -10.24 -9.57
C HIS A 157 11.36 -9.27 -8.76
N ILE A 158 11.88 -8.77 -7.64
CA ILE A 158 11.20 -7.79 -6.79
C ILE A 158 11.81 -6.39 -6.99
N PRO A 159 11.03 -5.42 -7.48
CA PRO A 159 11.49 -4.04 -7.58
C PRO A 159 11.59 -3.41 -6.19
N PHE A 160 12.71 -2.77 -5.92
CA PHE A 160 12.85 -1.80 -4.85
C PHE A 160 12.35 -0.45 -5.34
N THR A 161 11.50 0.16 -4.53
CA THR A 161 10.87 1.44 -4.80
C THR A 161 11.03 2.35 -3.60
N VAL A 162 10.84 3.65 -3.82
CA VAL A 162 10.93 4.65 -2.77
C VAL A 162 9.64 5.45 -2.72
N PHE A 163 9.13 5.63 -1.51
CA PHE A 163 8.01 6.50 -1.19
C PHE A 163 8.53 7.68 -0.37
N GLU A 164 8.13 8.89 -0.76
CA GLU A 164 8.47 10.10 -0.02
C GLU A 164 7.56 10.24 1.19
N GLY A 165 8.15 10.16 2.38
CA GLY A 165 7.46 10.28 3.65
C GLY A 165 7.58 9.02 4.50
N THR A 166 7.86 9.24 5.77
CA THR A 166 7.94 8.16 6.75
C THR A 166 6.56 7.63 7.17
N ALA A 167 5.46 8.36 7.08
CA ALA A 167 4.14 7.84 7.51
C ALA A 167 3.60 6.67 6.65
N GLY A 168 4.19 6.43 5.48
CA GLY A 168 3.66 5.49 4.51
C GLY A 168 2.49 6.06 3.71
N PRO A 169 1.96 5.30 2.73
CA PRO A 169 0.84 5.77 1.92
C PRO A 169 -0.43 5.98 2.75
N LEU A 170 -1.23 6.97 2.37
CA LEU A 170 -2.47 7.28 3.06
C LEU A 170 -3.40 6.06 3.09
N GLY A 171 -3.93 5.73 4.28
CA GLY A 171 -4.84 4.59 4.48
C GLY A 171 -4.16 3.23 4.60
N TYR A 172 -2.83 3.15 4.46
CA TYR A 172 -2.09 1.90 4.69
C TYR A 172 -1.80 1.64 6.17
N ASN A 173 -2.03 2.63 7.04
CA ASN A 173 -1.94 2.51 8.51
C ASN A 173 -0.61 1.91 9.02
N ILE A 174 0.49 2.25 8.36
CA ILE A 174 1.84 1.81 8.77
C ILE A 174 2.26 2.64 9.98
N LYS A 175 2.47 1.98 11.12
CA LYS A 175 2.91 2.66 12.34
C LYS A 175 4.33 3.21 12.19
N GLN A 176 4.63 4.27 12.92
CA GLN A 176 5.95 4.91 12.87
C GLN A 176 7.08 4.01 13.38
N ASP A 177 6.79 3.19 14.39
CA ASP A 177 7.74 2.24 14.98
C ASP A 177 7.80 0.88 14.25
N ALA A 178 7.01 0.69 13.20
CA ALA A 178 7.13 -0.47 12.32
C ALA A 178 8.35 -0.26 11.39
N SER A 179 9.37 -1.09 11.57
CA SER A 179 10.55 -1.14 10.69
C SER A 179 10.25 -1.91 9.40
N LEU A 180 9.40 -2.93 9.50
CA LEU A 180 8.97 -3.82 8.44
C LEU A 180 7.47 -4.08 8.56
N ASN A 181 6.77 -3.99 7.44
CA ASN A 181 5.38 -4.36 7.31
C ASN A 181 5.18 -5.14 6.00
N VAL A 182 4.65 -6.35 6.07
CA VAL A 182 4.38 -7.20 4.92
C VAL A 182 2.89 -7.39 4.80
N MET A 183 2.31 -6.85 3.72
CA MET A 183 0.90 -7.01 3.39
C MET A 183 0.77 -7.84 2.12
N MET A 184 -0.12 -8.82 2.15
CA MET A 184 -0.42 -9.67 1.00
C MET A 184 -1.86 -9.45 0.60
N TRP A 185 -2.11 -9.24 -0.68
CA TRP A 185 -3.45 -8.98 -1.19
C TRP A 185 -3.71 -9.59 -2.55
N GLU A 186 -4.97 -9.92 -2.78
CA GLU A 186 -5.55 -10.24 -4.08
C GLU A 186 -6.98 -9.67 -4.04
N GLY A 187 -7.17 -8.54 -4.72
CA GLY A 187 -8.35 -7.67 -4.56
C GLY A 187 -8.40 -6.95 -3.20
N VAL A 188 -8.44 -7.71 -2.12
CA VAL A 188 -8.44 -7.29 -0.70
C VAL A 188 -7.22 -7.86 0.03
N VAL A 189 -6.84 -7.25 1.15
CA VAL A 189 -5.80 -7.76 2.06
C VAL A 189 -6.20 -9.13 2.59
N LYS A 190 -5.31 -10.10 2.46
CA LYS A 190 -5.49 -11.50 2.89
C LYS A 190 -4.61 -11.85 4.09
N ALA A 191 -3.41 -11.26 4.15
CA ALA A 191 -2.49 -11.38 5.29
C ALA A 191 -1.79 -10.05 5.53
N ASN A 192 -1.48 -9.77 6.80
CA ASN A 192 -0.72 -8.60 7.21
C ASN A 192 0.11 -8.95 8.45
N ARG A 193 1.43 -8.69 8.39
CA ARG A 193 2.36 -8.90 9.50
C ARG A 193 3.32 -7.73 9.61
N ALA A 194 3.72 -7.39 10.83
CA ALA A 194 4.53 -6.23 11.09
C ALA A 194 5.53 -6.48 12.22
N TRP A 195 6.69 -5.82 12.13
CA TRP A 195 7.76 -5.93 13.11
C TRP A 195 8.40 -4.57 13.39
N GLN A 196 8.71 -4.34 14.66
CA GLN A 196 9.63 -3.28 15.04
C GLN A 196 11.07 -3.68 14.69
N ALA A 197 11.98 -2.71 14.71
CA ALA A 197 13.39 -2.90 14.37
C ALA A 197 14.01 -4.10 15.12
N GLY A 198 14.66 -5.00 14.38
CA GLY A 198 15.35 -6.17 14.94
C GLY A 198 14.46 -7.25 15.58
N GLN A 199 13.14 -7.19 15.41
CA GLN A 199 12.21 -8.16 15.99
C GLN A 199 11.84 -9.32 15.06
N LEU A 200 12.19 -9.26 13.77
CA LEU A 200 11.90 -10.33 12.81
C LEU A 200 12.75 -11.58 13.12
N LYS A 201 12.09 -12.68 13.48
CA LYS A 201 12.74 -13.96 13.79
C LYS A 201 12.72 -14.94 12.61
N PRO A 202 13.64 -15.92 12.57
CA PRO A 202 13.69 -16.93 11.50
C PRO A 202 12.39 -17.73 11.30
N ASP A 203 11.69 -18.07 12.38
CA ASP A 203 10.43 -18.80 12.29
C ASP A 203 9.33 -17.95 11.64
N GLU A 204 9.29 -16.64 11.94
CA GLU A 204 8.33 -15.70 11.36
C GLU A 204 8.59 -15.46 9.86
N ILE A 205 9.86 -15.48 9.43
CA ILE A 205 10.20 -15.50 8.00
C ILE A 205 9.55 -16.71 7.32
N SER A 206 9.61 -17.88 7.95
CA SER A 206 9.00 -19.10 7.40
C SER A 206 7.48 -19.00 7.33
N GLU A 207 6.86 -18.37 8.34
CA GLU A 207 5.41 -18.07 8.32
C GLU A 207 5.03 -17.10 7.18
N VAL A 208 5.81 -16.06 6.91
CA VAL A 208 5.57 -15.15 5.78
C VAL A 208 5.66 -15.88 4.44
N ILE A 209 6.62 -16.80 4.28
CA ILE A 209 6.71 -17.60 3.05
C ILE A 209 5.53 -18.57 2.93
N ALA A 210 5.06 -19.14 4.03
CA ALA A 210 3.86 -19.96 4.02
C ALA A 210 2.63 -19.15 3.59
N ASP A 211 2.42 -17.96 4.16
CA ASP A 211 1.32 -17.06 3.78
C ASP A 211 1.43 -16.65 2.30
N THR A 212 2.64 -16.39 1.80
CA THR A 212 2.88 -16.06 0.39
C THR A 212 2.40 -17.20 -0.52
N ARG A 213 2.70 -18.45 -0.16
CA ARG A 213 2.30 -19.63 -0.93
C ARG A 213 0.79 -19.90 -0.91
N LEU A 214 0.07 -19.42 0.10
CA LEU A 214 -1.40 -19.50 0.13
C LEU A 214 -2.07 -18.58 -0.90
N MET A 215 -1.35 -17.59 -1.43
CA MET A 215 -1.84 -16.67 -2.46
C MET A 215 -1.71 -17.23 -3.89
N ILE A 216 -1.15 -18.43 -4.05
CA ILE A 216 -0.78 -19.02 -5.34
C ILE A 216 -1.84 -20.06 -5.72
N HIS A 217 -2.45 -19.91 -6.90
CA HIS A 217 -3.52 -20.79 -7.41
C HIS A 217 -3.34 -21.16 -8.89
#